data_AF-A0A381FAK1-F1
#
_entry.id   AF-A0A381FAK1-F1
#
_cell.length_a   1.000
_cell.length_b   1.000
_cell.length_c   1.000
_cell.angle_alpha   90.00
_cell.angle_beta   90.00
_cell.angle_gamma   90.00
#
_symmetry.space_group_name_H-M   'P 1'
#
loop_
_entity.id
_entity.type
_entity.pdbx_description
1 polymer ?
#
loop_
_entity_poly.entity_id
_entity_poly.type
_entity_poly.pdbx_seq_one_letter_code
_entity_poly.pdbx_strand_id
1 'polypeptide(L)'
;MKAIINNNITYKLTGERGDFFITEDNKGKLKMFAKNTVEVVEIESMPKAKVFKKISKSSQAVIDADFKNFNKRMAEAEYYEHKF
;
A
#
# COMPACT_ATOMS: atom_id res chain seq x y z
N MET A 1 -15.19 11.68 16.48
CA MET A 1 -14.08 10.82 17.00
C MET A 1 -12.75 11.51 16.73
N LYS A 2 -11.72 11.32 17.58
CA LYS A 2 -10.42 11.97 17.39
C LYS A 2 -9.48 11.11 16.52
N ALA A 3 -8.78 11.74 15.59
CA ALA A 3 -7.84 11.10 14.70
C ALA A 3 -6.65 12.01 14.40
N ILE A 4 -5.56 11.41 13.92
CA ILE A 4 -4.38 12.12 13.42
C ILE A 4 -4.28 11.85 11.93
N ILE A 5 -4.10 12.90 11.14
CA ILE A 5 -3.89 12.80 9.69
C ILE A 5 -2.40 13.00 9.44
N ASN A 6 -1.73 11.98 8.92
CA ASN A 6 -0.31 12.04 8.58
C ASN A 6 -0.10 11.41 7.21
N ASN A 7 0.52 12.16 6.27
CA ASN A 7 0.77 11.71 4.90
C ASN A 7 -0.48 11.15 4.19
N ASN A 8 -1.62 11.84 4.30
CA ASN A 8 -2.94 11.42 3.78
C ASN A 8 -3.46 10.07 4.34
N ILE A 9 -2.89 9.58 5.44
CA ILE A 9 -3.38 8.42 6.18
C ILE A 9 -4.00 8.90 7.48
N THR A 10 -5.22 8.43 7.75
CA THR A 10 -5.97 8.73 8.97
C THR A 10 -5.73 7.64 10.00
N TYR A 11 -5.28 8.03 11.18
CA TYR A 11 -5.05 7.16 12.32
C TYR A 11 -6.03 7.49 13.44
N LYS A 12 -6.80 6.52 13.91
CA LYS A 12 -7.73 6.70 15.04
C LYS A 12 -6.94 6.87 16.33
N LEU A 13 -7.23 7.90 17.11
CA LEU A 13 -6.64 8.06 18.44
C LEU A 13 -7.27 7.04 19.40
N THR A 14 -6.46 6.20 20.03
CA THR A 14 -6.91 5.17 20.98
C THR A 14 -6.50 5.47 22.42
N GLY A 15 -5.42 6.23 22.62
CA GLY A 15 -4.98 6.65 23.94
C GLY A 15 -3.79 7.59 23.89
N GLU A 16 -3.30 7.95 25.07
CA GLU A 16 -2.15 8.84 25.23
C GLU A 16 -1.20 8.26 26.26
N ARG A 17 0.11 8.42 26.03
CA ARG A 17 1.15 8.00 26.97
C ARG A 17 2.25 9.04 27.00
N GLY A 18 2.28 9.84 28.06
CA GLY A 18 3.22 10.96 28.19
C GLY A 18 3.10 11.91 27.01
N ASP A 19 4.23 12.14 26.33
CA ASP A 19 4.36 13.04 25.17
C ASP A 19 3.98 12.38 23.83
N PHE A 20 3.36 11.20 23.87
CA PHE A 20 2.96 10.46 22.67
C PHE A 20 1.45 10.18 22.63
N PHE A 21 0.89 10.27 21.43
CA PHE A 21 -0.42 9.78 21.07
C PHE A 21 -0.31 8.33 20.57
N ILE A 22 -1.15 7.44 21.09
CA ILE A 22 -1.31 6.07 20.61
C ILE A 22 -2.47 6.05 19.62
N THR A 23 -2.22 5.50 18.44
CA THR A 23 -3.17 5.48 17.34
C THR A 23 -3.28 4.12 16.68
N GLU A 24 -4.40 3.88 16.02
CA GLU A 24 -4.72 2.65 15.28
C GLU A 24 -5.06 2.98 13.82
N ASP A 25 -4.42 2.29 12.88
CA ASP A 25 -4.71 2.38 11.44
C ASP A 25 -5.96 1.55 11.06
N ASN A 26 -6.49 1.74 9.86
CA ASN A 26 -7.61 0.97 9.31
C ASN A 26 -7.39 -0.55 9.24
N LYS A 27 -6.15 -1.00 9.35
CA LYS A 27 -5.73 -2.42 9.39
C LYS A 27 -5.55 -2.96 10.81
N GLY A 28 -5.86 -2.18 11.85
CA GLY A 28 -5.63 -2.55 13.25
C GLY A 28 -4.17 -2.49 13.69
N LYS A 29 -3.30 -1.83 12.90
CA LYS A 29 -1.89 -1.64 13.28
C LYS A 29 -1.77 -0.43 14.19
N LEU A 30 -1.11 -0.62 15.35
CA LEU A 30 -0.82 0.45 16.29
C LEU A 30 0.39 1.26 15.85
N LYS A 31 0.30 2.59 15.97
CA LYS A 31 1.39 3.53 15.78
C LYS A 31 1.37 4.59 16.87
N MET A 32 2.55 5.13 17.17
CA MET A 32 2.71 6.22 18.12
C MET A 32 3.20 7.47 17.40
N PHE A 33 2.65 8.62 17.76
CA PHE A 33 3.06 9.93 17.24
C PHE A 33 3.40 10.86 18.40
N ALA A 34 4.47 11.65 18.26
CA ALA A 34 4.84 12.63 19.27
C ALA A 34 3.89 13.82 19.22
N LYS A 35 3.32 14.23 20.36
CA LYS A 35 2.26 15.24 20.46
C LYS A 35 2.65 16.60 19.85
N ASN A 36 3.94 16.93 19.86
CA ASN A 36 4.52 18.15 19.32
C ASN A 36 4.61 18.18 17.78
N THR A 37 4.46 17.03 17.12
CA THR A 37 4.65 16.90 15.66
C THR A 37 3.37 16.69 14.88
N VAL A 38 2.25 16.52 15.58
CA VAL A 38 0.98 16.11 14.97
C VAL A 38 -0.20 16.84 15.60
N GLU A 39 -1.19 17.15 14.78
CA GLU A 39 -2.44 17.74 15.23
C GLU A 39 -3.54 16.69 15.30
N VAL A 40 -4.40 16.83 16.31
CA VAL A 40 -5.56 15.96 16.50
C VAL A 40 -6.78 16.63 15.85
N VAL A 41 -7.36 15.93 14.88
CA VAL A 41 -8.54 16.38 14.13
C VAL A 41 -9.74 15.57 14.57
N GLU A 42 -10.89 16.23 14.66
CA GLU A 42 -12.17 15.56 14.89
C GLU A 42 -12.78 15.14 13.54
N ILE A 43 -13.05 13.85 13.41
CA ILE A 43 -13.66 13.26 12.21
C ILE A 43 -14.97 12.55 12.58
N GLU A 44 -15.92 12.51 11.65
CA GLU A 44 -17.19 11.79 11.84
C GLU A 44 -17.00 10.27 11.85
N SER A 45 -16.20 9.75 10.90
CA SER A 45 -15.94 8.31 10.77
C SER A 45 -14.58 8.01 10.12
N MET A 46 -14.04 6.82 10.38
CA MET A 46 -12.80 6.36 9.75
C MET A 46 -13.00 6.15 8.23
N PRO A 47 -12.10 6.67 7.38
CA PRO A 47 -12.17 6.43 5.96
C PRO A 47 -12.00 4.95 5.65
N LYS A 48 -12.89 4.41 4.81
CA LYS A 48 -12.79 3.02 4.34
C LYS A 48 -11.48 2.84 3.57
N ALA A 49 -10.74 1.78 3.89
CA ALA A 49 -9.53 1.43 3.17
C ALA A 49 -9.84 1.29 1.67
N LYS A 50 -9.06 1.96 0.81
CA LYS A 50 -9.15 1.74 -0.65
C LYS A 50 -8.69 0.31 -0.93
N VAL A 51 -9.64 -0.59 -1.16
CA VAL A 51 -9.36 -1.96 -1.58
C VAL A 51 -9.21 -1.95 -3.10
N PHE A 52 -7.98 -2.01 -3.58
CA PHE A 52 -7.73 -2.34 -4.97
C PHE A 52 -8.14 -3.80 -5.18
N LYS A 53 -9.04 -4.06 -6.13
CA LYS A 53 -9.40 -5.44 -6.49
C LYS A 53 -8.12 -6.17 -6.88
N LYS A 54 -7.85 -7.30 -6.22
CA LYS A 54 -6.76 -8.18 -6.65
C LYS A 54 -7.02 -8.55 -8.11
N ILE A 55 -5.97 -8.51 -8.92
CA ILE A 55 -5.98 -8.98 -10.30
C ILE A 55 -6.58 -10.40 -10.29
N SER A 56 -7.62 -10.62 -11.09
CA SER A 56 -8.29 -11.92 -11.12
C SER A 56 -7.31 -13.00 -11.62
N LYS A 57 -7.52 -14.26 -11.25
CA LYS A 57 -6.65 -15.38 -11.70
C LYS A 57 -6.56 -15.45 -13.24
N SER A 58 -7.63 -15.08 -13.96
CA SER A 58 -7.61 -15.03 -15.42
C SER A 58 -6.69 -13.91 -15.93
N SER A 59 -6.72 -12.75 -15.29
CA SER A 59 -5.83 -11.62 -15.63
C SER A 59 -4.35 -11.91 -15.30
N GLN A 60 -4.07 -12.68 -14.24
CA GLN A 60 -2.69 -13.08 -13.92
C GLN A 60 -2.13 -14.05 -14.96
N ALA A 61 -2.93 -15.01 -15.44
CA ALA A 61 -2.51 -15.96 -16.47
C ALA A 61 -2.17 -15.28 -17.80
N VAL A 62 -2.88 -14.20 -18.16
CA VAL A 62 -2.58 -13.40 -19.36
C VAL A 62 -1.23 -12.70 -19.22
N ILE A 63 -0.97 -12.07 -18.07
CA ILE A 63 0.31 -11.41 -17.78
C ILE A 63 1.46 -12.43 -17.86
N ASP A 64 1.30 -13.60 -17.25
CA ASP A 64 2.34 -14.63 -17.24
C ASP A 64 2.61 -15.20 -18.64
N ALA A 65 1.59 -15.28 -19.50
CA ALA A 65 1.73 -15.71 -20.89
C ALA A 65 2.48 -14.67 -21.74
N ASP A 66 2.16 -13.39 -21.56
CA ASP A 66 2.84 -12.29 -22.27
C ASP A 66 4.32 -12.22 -21.90
N PHE A 67 4.66 -12.38 -20.61
CA PHE A 67 6.05 -12.44 -20.16
C PHE A 67 6.83 -13.61 -20.76
N LYS A 68 6.23 -14.80 -20.85
CA LYS A 68 6.87 -15.97 -21.48
C LYS A 68 7.14 -15.74 -22.97
N ASN A 69 6.17 -15.17 -23.68
CA ASN A 69 6.30 -14.86 -25.10
C ASN A 69 7.38 -13.80 -25.36
N PHE A 70 7.49 -12.79 -24.48
CA PHE A 70 8.55 -11.79 -24.55
C PHE A 70 9.94 -12.42 -24.39
N ASN A 71 10.15 -13.22 -23.35
CA ASN A 71 11.43 -13.87 -23.09
C ASN A 71 11.85 -14.80 -24.24
N LYS A 72 10.88 -15.52 -24.84
CA LYS A 72 11.14 -16.37 -26.00
C LYS A 72 11.64 -15.58 -27.20
N ARG A 73 11.02 -14.43 -27.50
CA ARG A 73 11.43 -13.54 -28.60
C ARG A 73 12.83 -12.96 -28.37
N MET A 74 13.15 -12.57 -27.13
CA MET A 74 14.48 -12.07 -26.79
C MET A 74 15.55 -13.14 -26.98
N ALA A 75 15.30 -14.37 -26.49
CA ALA A 75 16.23 -15.49 -26.66
C ALA A 75 16.44 -15.87 -28.14
N GLU A 76 15.39 -15.81 -28.96
CA GLU A 76 15.50 -16.03 -30.40
C GLU A 76 16.32 -14.91 -31.08
N ALA A 77 16.11 -13.64 -30.71
CA ALA A 77 16.88 -12.52 -31.24
C ALA A 77 18.38 -12.62 -30.89
N GLU A 78 18.71 -12.93 -29.63
CA GLU A 78 20.09 -13.16 -29.18
C GLU A 78 20.77 -14.30 -29.95
N TYR A 79 20.04 -15.38 -30.24
CA TYR A 79 20.56 -16.50 -31.03
C TYR A 79 20.91 -16.07 -32.47
N TYR A 80 20.10 -15.22 -33.09
CA TYR A 80 20.38 -14.74 -34.45
C TYR A 80 21.54 -13.73 -34.49
N GLU A 81 21.69 -12.88 -33.47
CA GLU A 81 22.83 -11.94 -33.40
C GLU A 81 24.18 -12.65 -33.24
N HIS A 82 24.22 -13.80 -32.55
CA HIS A 82 25.47 -14.54 -32.33
C HIS A 82 25.84 -15.55 -33.42
N LYS A 83 25.00 -15.73 -34.46
CA LYS A 83 25.19 -16.74 -35.51
C LYS A 83 25.72 -16.17 -36.84
N PHE A 84 25.88 -14.86 -36.93
CA PHE A 84 26.52 -14.13 -38.03
C PHE A 84 27.75 -13.38 -37.52
#